data_AF-A0A8T3PTJ8-F1
#
_entry.id   AF-A0A8T3PTJ8-F1
#
_cell.length_a   1.000
_cell.length_b   1.000
_cell.length_c   1.000
_cell.angle_alpha   90.00
_cell.angle_beta   90.00
_cell.angle_gamma   90.00
#
_symmetry.space_group_name_H-M   'P 1'
#
loop_
_entity.id
_entity.type
_entity.pdbx_description
1 polymer ?
#
loop_
_entity_poly.entity_id
_entity_poly.type
_entity_poly.pdbx_seq_one_letter_code
_entity_poly.pdbx_strand_id
1 'polypeptide(L)'
;MTDRLPIDEILTRFASLLPEGTAVLREDLKKNLKSALGATLSRMDLVTREEFDVQAALLSRTRARLEAMDKRLAALEEALRTERAPPARSTPAQT
;
A
#
# COMPACT_ATOMS: atom_id res chain seq x y z
N MET A 1 -0.82 10.29 5.51
CA MET A 1 -0.15 11.06 4.43
C MET A 1 -1.10 11.15 3.25
N THR A 2 -1.89 12.23 3.20
CA THR A 2 -2.76 12.57 2.08
C THR A 2 -2.08 13.70 1.33
N ASP A 3 -1.08 13.36 0.51
CA ASP A 3 -0.55 14.35 -0.43
C ASP A 3 -1.55 14.46 -1.57
N ARG A 4 -2.56 15.31 -1.37
CA ARG A 4 -3.37 15.83 -2.45
C ARG A 4 -2.41 16.71 -3.25
N LEU A 5 -1.90 16.23 -4.37
CA LEU A 5 -1.51 17.10 -5.46
C LEU A 5 -2.79 17.35 -6.28
N PRO A 6 -3.65 18.32 -5.92
CA PRO A 6 -4.81 18.61 -6.73
C PRO A 6 -4.30 19.03 -8.10
N ILE A 7 -4.92 18.52 -9.16
CA ILE A 7 -4.59 18.88 -10.54
C ILE A 7 -4.54 20.42 -10.71
N ASP A 8 -5.32 21.16 -9.92
CA ASP A 8 -5.30 22.61 -9.83
C ASP A 8 -3.97 23.24 -9.36
N GLU A 9 -3.18 22.58 -8.51
CA GLU A 9 -1.87 23.09 -8.08
C GLU A 9 -0.84 22.97 -9.22
N ILE A 10 -0.86 21.84 -9.94
CA ILE A 10 -0.03 21.61 -11.13
C ILE A 10 -0.36 22.65 -12.20
N LEU A 11 -1.66 22.88 -12.43
CA LEU A 11 -2.14 23.90 -13.36
C LEU A 11 -1.71 25.31 -12.94
N THR A 12 -1.72 25.62 -11.65
CA THR A 12 -1.33 26.93 -11.13
C THR A 12 0.17 27.16 -11.26
N ARG A 13 1.00 26.15 -10.97
CA ARG A 13 2.46 26.20 -11.19
C ARG A 13 2.81 26.35 -12.66
N PHE A 14 2.13 25.63 -13.54
CA PHE A 14 2.31 25.78 -14.98
C PHE A 14 1.92 27.19 -15.45
N ALA A 15 0.78 27.69 -14.97
CA ALA A 15 0.30 29.01 -15.29
C ALA A 15 1.20 30.14 -14.75
N SER A 16 1.98 29.91 -13.69
CA SER A 16 2.96 30.89 -13.16
C SER A 16 4.26 31.00 -13.98
N LEU A 17 4.50 30.09 -14.92
CA LEU A 17 5.66 30.13 -15.82
C LEU A 17 5.39 30.92 -17.11
N LEU A 18 4.17 31.44 -17.30
CA LEU A 18 3.77 32.18 -18.49
C LEU A 18 4.05 33.69 -18.35
N PRO A 19 4.48 34.39 -19.42
CA PRO A 19 4.78 35.84 -19.38
C PRO A 19 3.56 36.70 -19.04
N GLU A 20 3.79 37.80 -18.32
CA GLU A 20 2.75 38.78 -17.98
C GLU A 20 2.23 39.47 -19.25
N GLY A 21 0.90 39.51 -19.40
CA GLY A 21 0.22 40.01 -20.61
C GLY A 21 -0.68 38.99 -21.31
N THR A 22 -0.63 37.72 -20.89
CA THR A 22 -1.41 36.61 -21.51
C THR A 22 -2.57 36.12 -20.64
N ALA A 23 -3.15 36.98 -19.78
CA ALA A 23 -4.14 36.58 -18.77
C ALA A 23 -5.37 35.83 -19.32
N VAL A 24 -5.92 36.26 -20.46
CA VAL A 24 -7.06 35.59 -21.12
C VAL A 24 -6.62 34.23 -21.69
N LEU A 25 -5.45 34.18 -22.33
CA LEU A 25 -4.88 32.95 -22.88
C LEU A 25 -4.55 31.93 -21.77
N ARG A 26 -4.16 32.41 -20.57
CA ARG A 26 -3.86 31.59 -19.39
C ARG A 26 -5.07 30.79 -18.91
N GLU A 27 -6.25 31.41 -18.89
CA GLU A 27 -7.47 30.75 -18.42
C GLU A 27 -7.92 29.66 -19.41
N ASP A 28 -7.92 29.98 -20.71
CA ASP A 28 -8.25 29.02 -21.77
C ASP A 28 -7.27 27.85 -21.81
N LEU A 29 -5.96 28.12 -21.69
CA LEU A 29 -4.93 27.08 -21.60
C LEU A 29 -5.12 26.21 -20.36
N LYS A 30 -5.41 26.80 -19.19
CA LYS A 30 -5.68 26.06 -17.95
C LYS A 30 -6.88 25.13 -18.12
N LYS A 31 -7.97 25.61 -18.73
CA LYS A 31 -9.18 24.82 -18.98
C LYS A 31 -8.91 23.65 -19.93
N ASN A 32 -8.25 23.93 -21.06
CA ASN A 32 -7.90 22.90 -22.04
C ASN A 32 -6.95 21.84 -21.44
N LEU A 33 -5.95 22.26 -20.66
CA LEU A 33 -5.03 21.35 -19.98
C LEU A 33 -5.73 20.51 -18.92
N LYS A 34 -6.65 21.10 -18.14
CA LYS A 34 -7.48 20.36 -17.16
C LYS A 34 -8.34 19.29 -17.83
N SER A 35 -8.98 19.63 -18.94
CA SER A 35 -9.78 18.68 -19.72
C SER A 35 -8.92 17.57 -20.35
N ALA A 36 -7.75 17.90 -20.90
CA ALA A 36 -6.84 16.91 -21.48
C ALA A 36 -6.24 15.97 -20.42
N LEU A 37 -5.86 16.49 -19.25
CA LEU A 37 -5.38 15.70 -18.11
C LEU A 37 -6.49 14.82 -17.57
N GLY A 38 -7.71 15.35 -17.40
CA GLY A 38 -8.87 14.56 -16.99
C GLY A 38 -9.15 13.41 -17.96
N ALA A 39 -9.18 13.68 -19.27
CA ALA A 39 -9.41 12.66 -20.29
C ALA A 39 -8.27 11.63 -20.41
N THR A 40 -7.04 12.00 -20.06
CA THR A 40 -5.90 11.07 -20.04
C THR A 40 -5.93 10.20 -18.79
N LEU A 41 -6.17 10.79 -17.61
CA LEU A 41 -6.33 10.02 -16.37
C LEU A 41 -7.53 9.08 -16.43
N SER A 42 -8.67 9.51 -16.99
CA SER A 42 -9.83 8.62 -17.18
C SER A 42 -9.59 7.48 -18.18
N ARG A 43 -8.57 7.59 -19.04
CA ARG A 43 -8.16 6.51 -19.95
C ARG A 43 -7.12 5.57 -19.33
N MET A 44 -6.54 5.92 -18.19
CA MET A 44 -5.73 5.00 -17.39
C MET A 44 -6.67 4.11 -16.58
N ASP A 45 -6.29 2.85 -16.36
CA ASP A 45 -7.01 1.92 -15.48
C ASP A 45 -6.81 2.32 -14.01
N LEU A 46 -7.39 3.48 -13.64
CA LEU A 46 -7.25 4.07 -12.32
C LEU A 46 -8.27 3.43 -11.39
N VAL A 47 -7.79 2.77 -10.35
CA VAL A 47 -8.60 2.40 -9.19
C VAL A 47 -8.88 3.65 -8.35
N THR A 48 -10.10 3.75 -7.83
CA THR A 48 -10.42 4.82 -6.90
C THR A 48 -9.60 4.67 -5.62
N ARG A 49 -9.39 5.78 -4.91
CA ARG A 49 -8.66 5.73 -3.64
C ARG A 49 -9.34 4.83 -2.60
N GLU A 50 -10.67 4.82 -2.60
CA GLU A 50 -11.46 3.98 -1.70
C GLU A 50 -11.23 2.48 -1.99
N GLU A 51 -11.23 2.08 -3.27
CA GLU A 51 -10.92 0.71 -3.67
C GLU A 51 -9.49 0.31 -3.31
N PHE A 52 -8.52 1.21 -3.50
CA PHE A 52 -7.13 0.98 -3.07
C PHE A 52 -7.04 0.77 -1.56
N ASP A 53 -7.68 1.64 -0.77
CA ASP A 53 -7.64 1.56 0.69
C ASP A 53 -8.31 0.27 1.19
N VAL A 54 -9.39 -0.20 0.55
CA VAL A 54 -10.02 -1.51 0.85
C VAL A 54 -9.07 -2.67 0.56
N GLN A 55 -8.40 -2.67 -0.60
CA GLN A 55 -7.45 -3.74 -0.95
C GLN A 55 -6.24 -3.74 -0.01
N ALA A 56 -5.73 -2.57 0.37
CA ALA A 56 -4.65 -2.43 1.34
C ALA A 56 -5.05 -2.99 2.72
N ALA A 57 -6.27 -2.69 3.18
CA ALA A 57 -6.80 -3.24 4.43
C ALA A 57 -6.95 -4.77 4.36
N LEU A 58 -7.45 -5.30 3.24
CA LEU A 58 -7.55 -6.74 3.02
C LEU A 58 -6.17 -7.42 3.06
N LEU A 59 -5.17 -6.84 2.39
CA LEU A 59 -3.79 -7.33 2.40
C LEU A 59 -3.17 -7.29 3.80
N SER A 60 -3.44 -6.24 4.58
CA SER A 60 -2.99 -6.17 5.97
C SER A 60 -3.59 -7.30 6.81
N ARG A 61 -4.89 -7.59 6.62
CA ARG A 61 -5.58 -8.67 7.33
C ARG A 61 -5.06 -10.05 6.94
N THR A 62 -4.77 -10.29 5.66
CA THR A 62 -4.22 -11.57 5.21
C THR A 62 -2.82 -11.81 5.76
N ARG A 63 -1.96 -10.78 5.80
CA ARG A 63 -0.65 -10.84 6.46
C ARG A 63 -0.75 -11.21 7.94
N ALA A 64 -1.63 -10.53 8.68
CA ALA A 64 -1.85 -10.85 10.10
C ALA A 64 -2.33 -12.30 10.31
N ARG A 65 -3.19 -12.80 9.41
CA ARG A 65 -3.65 -14.20 9.46
C ARG A 65 -2.54 -15.19 9.15
N LEU A 66 -1.67 -14.90 8.19
CA LEU A 66 -0.50 -15.73 7.87
C LEU A 66 0.43 -15.83 9.07
N GLU A 67 0.80 -14.70 9.68
CA GLU A 67 1.66 -14.70 10.88
C GLU A 67 1.07 -15.51 12.04
N ALA A 68 -0.25 -15.46 12.24
CA ALA A 68 -0.93 -16.26 13.25
C ALA A 68 -0.89 -17.76 12.94
N MET A 69 -0.98 -18.15 11.66
CA MET A 69 -0.87 -19.55 11.24
C MET A 69 0.57 -20.04 11.37
N ASP A 70 1.57 -19.25 10.99
CA ASP A 70 2.98 -19.59 11.15
C ASP A 70 3.34 -19.84 12.63
N LYS A 71 2.83 -19.00 13.54
CA LYS A 71 3.01 -19.21 14.99
C LYS A 71 2.38 -20.51 15.48
N ARG A 72 1.19 -20.84 14.99
CA ARG A 72 0.51 -22.10 15.33
C ARG A 72 1.27 -23.31 14.79
N LEU A 73 1.78 -23.21 13.57
CA LEU A 73 2.59 -24.26 12.95
C LEU A 73 3.86 -24.51 13.77
N ALA A 74 4.60 -23.45 14.10
CA ALA A 74 5.82 -23.55 14.93
C ALA A 74 5.54 -24.18 16.30
N ALA A 75 4.43 -23.79 16.94
CA ALA A 75 4.04 -24.39 18.24
C ALA A 75 3.73 -25.89 18.12
N LEU A 76 3.06 -26.31 17.04
CA LEU A 76 2.76 -27.71 16.78
C LEU A 76 4.02 -28.51 16.44
N GLU A 77 4.92 -27.95 15.63
CA GLU A 77 6.20 -28.56 15.29
C GLU A 77 7.07 -28.77 16.54
N GLU A 78 7.07 -27.82 17.48
CA GLU A 78 7.79 -27.95 18.75
C GLU A 78 7.16 -29.00 19.68
N ALA A 79 5.83 -29.04 19.76
CA ALA A 79 5.11 -30.05 20.55
C ALA A 79 5.42 -31.47 20.04
N LEU A 80 5.34 -31.67 18.72
CA LEU A 80 5.69 -32.95 18.08
C LEU A 80 7.15 -33.34 18.31
N ARG A 81 8.08 -32.39 18.32
CA ARG A 81 9.49 -32.64 18.64
C ARG A 81 9.66 -33.09 20.09
N THR A 82 8.95 -32.45 21.00
CA THR A 82 9.00 -32.77 22.44
C THR A 82 8.45 -34.17 22.72
N GLU A 83 7.35 -34.57 22.09
CA GLU A 83 6.78 -35.93 22.22
C GLU A 83 7.69 -37.02 21.64
N ARG A 84 8.48 -36.70 20.60
CA ARG A 84 9.38 -37.65 19.94
C ARG A 84 10.76 -37.74 20.59
N ALA A 85 11.08 -36.87 21.55
CA ALA A 85 12.33 -36.92 22.30
C ALA A 85 12.30 -38.11 23.28
N PRO A 86 13.23 -39.08 23.19
CA PRO A 86 13.27 -40.20 24.13
C PRO A 86 13.55 -39.66 25.54
N PRO A 87 12.94 -40.26 26.60
CA PRO A 87 13.22 -39.84 27.96
C PRO A 87 14.73 -39.96 28.19
N ALA A 88 15.36 -38.84 28.55
CA ALA A 88 16.76 -38.82 28.95
C ALA A 88 16.93 -39.91 30.00
N ARG A 89 17.69 -40.96 29.65
CA ARG A 89 18.04 -42.02 30.59
C ARG A 89 18.87 -41.36 31.68
N SER A 90 18.24 -40.98 32.77
CA SER A 90 18.90 -40.80 34.05
C SER A 90 19.43 -42.17 34.44
N THR A 91 20.63 -42.49 33.96
CA THR A 91 21.41 -43.61 34.46
C THR A 91 21.58 -43.39 35.96
N PRO A 92 21.06 -44.28 36.83
CA PRO A 92 21.40 -44.22 38.24
C PRO A 92 22.88 -44.60 38.35
N ALA A 93 23.72 -43.63 38.73
CA ALA A 93 25.08 -43.92 39.16
C ALA A 93 24.99 -44.66 40.49
N GLN A 94 24.97 -46.00 40.42
CA GLN A 94 25.40 -46.86 41.51
C GLN A 94 26.93 -46.82 41.56
N THR A 95 27.52 -46.32 42.65
CA THR A 95 28.63 -46.92 43.43
C THR A 95 28.98 -45.95 44.55
#